data_AF-A0A2K0W7A9-F1
#
_entry.id   AF-A0A2K0W7A9-F1
#
_cell.length_a   1.000
_cell.length_b   1.000
_cell.length_c   1.000
_cell.angle_alpha   90.00
_cell.angle_beta   90.00
_cell.angle_gamma   90.00
#
_symmetry.space_group_name_H-M   'P 1'
#
loop_
_entity.id
_entity.type
_entity.pdbx_description
1 polymer ?
#
loop_
_entity_poly.entity_id
_entity_poly.type
_entity_poly.pdbx_seq_one_letter_code
_entity_poly.pdbx_strand_id
1 'polypeptide(L)'
;MRASPLLQRARDITRQSGKEPVDVVADYLGLLWDHAQTKIKQELGNAAFKALTLHIVVTIPAIWKGYAQQSTEQAIRKAGMLGRRSAGPTQLNVVTEPEAAALSTILDRYDSVKQGNVCVVCDAGGGTVDLITYEIESIDPIRMREAVLGKGELCGGVFINEVFERKCRERLGPTWKALNRGGKNEIMKESWEYAIKPQFKTGNPDKVTLPNEMISNKPKQRFHDTTKEPFIKRGKIHFKEADIKETFTRFFDDIVELINSQIETAEYCDLQVTGIIHVGGLGGSPYLYNHLQEVFPEDGIDVLQPNGMKP
;
A
#
# COMPACT_ATOMS: atom_id res chain seq x y z
N MET A 1 -15.04 11.28 -4.51
CA MET A 1 -14.60 11.49 -3.11
C MET A 1 -15.75 11.24 -2.14
N ARG A 2 -15.99 9.98 -1.78
CA ARG A 2 -17.05 9.56 -0.84
C ARG A 2 -16.58 9.73 0.61
N ALA A 3 -17.54 9.83 1.53
CA ALA A 3 -17.38 10.10 2.95
C ALA A 3 -16.61 9.01 3.73
N SER A 4 -15.29 8.86 3.49
CA SER A 4 -14.45 7.96 4.29
C SER A 4 -14.30 8.53 5.72
N PRO A 5 -14.68 7.77 6.77
CA PRO A 5 -14.50 8.18 8.16
C PRO A 5 -13.04 8.42 8.53
N LEU A 6 -12.09 7.77 7.86
CA LEU A 6 -10.66 7.96 8.09
C LEU A 6 -10.17 9.31 7.58
N LEU A 7 -10.62 9.73 6.39
CA LEU A 7 -10.32 11.06 5.87
C LEU A 7 -10.92 12.17 6.75
N GLN A 8 -12.14 11.95 7.27
CA GLN A 8 -12.76 12.87 8.22
C GLN A 8 -11.93 12.96 9.51
N ARG A 9 -11.57 11.81 10.09
CA ARG A 9 -10.75 11.77 11.31
C ARG A 9 -9.39 12.42 11.12
N ALA A 10 -8.73 12.19 9.99
CA ALA A 10 -7.45 12.83 9.69
C ALA A 10 -7.60 14.36 9.68
N ARG A 11 -8.63 14.88 9.01
CA ARG A 11 -8.95 16.32 8.98
C ARG A 11 -9.24 16.88 10.37
N ASP A 12 -9.97 16.14 11.21
CA ASP A 12 -10.29 16.57 12.57
C ASP A 12 -9.05 16.65 13.46
N ILE A 13 -8.15 15.66 13.38
CA ILE A 13 -6.89 15.66 14.12
C ILE A 13 -6.00 16.82 13.67
N THR A 14 -5.87 17.04 12.37
CA THR A 14 -5.11 18.17 11.81
C THR A 14 -5.66 19.50 12.33
N ARG A 15 -6.98 19.71 12.27
CA ARG A 15 -7.64 20.92 12.80
C ARG A 15 -7.40 21.12 14.29
N GLN A 16 -7.55 20.08 15.10
CA GLN A 16 -7.34 20.14 16.56
C GLN A 16 -5.89 20.48 16.93
N SER A 17 -4.93 20.08 16.09
CA SER A 17 -3.51 20.40 16.31
C SER A 17 -3.11 21.82 15.92
N GLY A 18 -3.99 22.58 15.24
CA GLY A 18 -3.68 23.91 14.72
C GLY A 18 -2.59 23.92 13.64
N LYS A 19 -2.32 22.77 13.02
CA LYS A 19 -1.29 22.58 11.98
C LYS A 19 -1.93 22.51 10.61
N GLU A 20 -1.20 22.97 9.59
CA GLU A 20 -1.57 22.73 8.20
C GLU A 20 -1.12 21.31 7.77
N PRO A 21 -1.71 20.71 6.72
CA PRO A 21 -1.30 19.38 6.24
C PRO A 21 0.20 19.25 5.99
N VAL A 22 0.83 20.30 5.45
CA VAL A 22 2.28 20.35 5.22
C VAL A 22 3.08 20.20 6.52
N ASP A 23 2.61 20.78 7.63
CA ASP A 23 3.28 20.69 8.92
C ASP A 23 3.18 19.27 9.50
N VAL A 24 2.00 18.65 9.37
CA VAL A 24 1.78 17.26 9.81
C VAL A 24 2.68 16.30 9.04
N VAL A 25 2.80 16.47 7.72
CA VAL A 25 3.72 15.68 6.88
C VAL A 25 5.17 15.97 7.24
N ALA A 26 5.54 17.23 7.49
CA ALA A 26 6.89 17.61 7.88
C ALA A 26 7.31 16.98 9.22
N ASP A 27 6.42 16.93 10.22
CA ASP A 27 6.69 16.26 11.50
C ASP A 27 7.01 14.78 11.27
N TYR A 28 6.19 14.09 10.47
CA TYR A 28 6.36 12.67 10.17
C TYR A 28 7.67 12.42 9.41
N LEU A 29 7.96 13.21 8.37
CA LEU A 29 9.20 13.12 7.61
C LEU A 29 10.42 13.43 8.47
N GLY A 30 10.33 14.37 9.42
CA GLY A 30 11.41 14.70 10.34
C GLY A 30 11.77 13.50 11.24
N LEU A 31 10.76 12.85 11.82
CA LEU A 31 10.97 11.63 12.61
C LEU A 31 11.56 10.49 11.78
N LEU A 32 11.07 10.30 10.54
CA LEU A 32 11.60 9.28 9.63
C LEU A 32 13.06 9.59 9.24
N TRP A 33 13.36 10.86 8.98
CA TRP A 33 14.70 11.32 8.62
C TRP A 33 15.70 11.14 9.76
N ASP A 34 15.32 11.48 10.99
CA ASP A 34 16.16 11.27 12.17
C ASP A 34 16.45 9.79 12.41
N HIS A 35 15.46 8.93 12.20
CA HIS A 35 15.64 7.49 12.26
C HIS A 35 16.62 6.99 11.18
N ALA A 36 16.42 7.40 9.92
CA ALA A 36 17.27 7.01 8.80
C ALA A 36 18.73 7.45 9.03
N GLN A 37 18.94 8.71 9.41
CA GLN A 37 20.28 9.22 9.75
C GLN A 37 20.91 8.44 10.90
N THR A 38 20.14 8.08 11.93
CA THR A 38 20.64 7.29 13.05
C THR A 38 21.14 5.93 12.59
N LYS A 39 20.38 5.24 11.71
CA LYS A 39 20.78 3.95 11.13
C LYS A 39 22.01 4.05 10.24
N ILE A 40 22.07 5.05 9.35
CA ILE A 40 23.24 5.27 8.49
C ILE A 40 24.49 5.58 9.31
N LYS A 41 24.36 6.40 10.37
CA LYS A 41 25.48 6.71 11.28
C LYS A 41 25.95 5.51 12.09
N GLN A 42 25.04 4.60 12.46
CA GLN A 42 25.39 3.35 13.12
C GLN A 42 26.25 2.45 12.22
N GLU A 43 25.93 2.40 10.93
CA GLU A 43 26.63 1.56 9.96
C GLU A 43 27.97 2.18 9.49
N LEU A 44 27.96 3.46 9.10
CA LEU A 44 29.12 4.12 8.49
C LEU A 44 30.02 4.86 9.50
N GLY A 45 29.50 5.15 10.69
CA GLY A 45 30.13 6.04 11.66
C GLY A 45 29.86 7.53 11.40
N ASN A 46 29.87 8.31 12.48
CA ASN A 46 29.50 9.74 12.45
C ASN A 46 30.40 10.60 11.57
N ALA A 47 31.72 10.34 11.57
CA ALA A 47 32.68 11.12 10.80
C ALA A 47 32.49 10.90 9.30
N ALA A 48 32.35 9.64 8.87
CA ALA A 48 32.10 9.29 7.47
C ALA A 48 30.78 9.89 6.98
N PHE A 49 29.69 9.73 7.74
CA PHE A 49 28.39 10.31 7.35
C PHE A 49 28.46 11.82 7.10
N LYS A 50 29.18 12.58 7.94
CA LYS A 50 29.35 14.04 7.78
C LYS A 50 30.18 14.41 6.54
N ALA A 51 31.05 13.51 6.08
CA ALA A 51 31.88 13.70 4.89
C ALA A 51 31.16 13.35 3.58
N LEU A 52 29.93 12.82 3.63
CA LEU A 52 29.13 12.50 2.45
C LEU A 52 28.22 13.66 2.01
N THR A 53 28.22 13.90 0.69
CA THR A 53 27.08 14.54 0.03
C THR A 53 25.90 13.59 0.05
N LEU A 54 24.70 14.15 0.12
CA LEU A 54 23.47 13.36 0.12
C LEU A 54 22.68 13.65 -1.13
N HIS A 55 22.17 12.59 -1.74
CA HIS A 55 21.17 12.65 -2.78
C HIS A 55 19.93 11.97 -2.25
N ILE A 56 18.87 12.75 -2.03
CA ILE A 56 17.60 12.26 -1.54
C ILE A 56 16.65 12.17 -2.73
N VAL A 57 16.07 11.00 -2.92
CA VAL A 57 15.01 10.77 -3.90
C VAL A 57 13.71 10.54 -3.13
N VAL A 58 12.67 11.32 -3.44
CA VAL A 58 11.34 11.18 -2.82
C VAL A 58 10.33 10.84 -3.90
N THR A 59 9.52 9.82 -3.65
CA THR A 59 8.43 9.43 -4.54
C THR A 59 7.16 10.21 -4.21
N ILE A 60 6.35 10.50 -5.23
CA ILE A 60 5.01 11.10 -5.10
C ILE A 60 4.01 10.39 -6.03
N PRO A 61 2.71 10.42 -5.74
CA PRO A 61 1.72 9.84 -6.66
C PRO A 61 1.74 10.54 -8.03
N ALA A 62 1.63 9.77 -9.12
CA ALA A 62 1.69 10.32 -10.47
C ALA A 62 0.57 11.32 -10.80
N ILE A 63 -0.62 11.13 -10.21
CA ILE A 63 -1.78 12.00 -10.43
C ILE A 63 -1.69 13.37 -9.72
N TRP A 64 -0.61 13.64 -8.98
CA TRP A 64 -0.46 14.88 -8.24
C TRP A 64 -0.13 16.07 -9.12
N LYS A 65 -0.98 17.09 -9.04
CA LYS A 65 -0.76 18.39 -9.68
C LYS A 65 0.42 19.12 -9.05
N GLY A 66 1.01 20.08 -9.77
CA GLY A 66 2.21 20.80 -9.35
C GLY A 66 2.15 21.43 -7.95
N TYR A 67 0.97 21.89 -7.48
CA TYR A 67 0.84 22.43 -6.13
C TYR A 67 1.09 21.38 -5.04
N ALA A 68 0.75 20.11 -5.28
CA ALA A 68 0.95 19.03 -4.33
C ALA A 68 2.43 18.64 -4.25
N GLN A 69 3.13 18.68 -5.40
CA GLN A 69 4.59 18.50 -5.46
C GLN A 69 5.31 19.61 -4.66
N GLN A 70 4.93 20.87 -4.86
CA GLN A 70 5.47 22.00 -4.10
C GLN A 70 5.20 21.88 -2.59
N SER A 71 4.00 21.41 -2.22
CA SER A 71 3.64 21.18 -0.81
C SER A 71 4.50 20.10 -0.17
N THR A 72 4.81 19.02 -0.90
CA THR A 72 5.73 17.98 -0.43
C THR A 72 7.16 18.48 -0.32
N GLU A 73 7.68 19.25 -1.29
CA GLU A 73 8.99 19.88 -1.16
C GLU A 73 9.07 20.80 0.06
N GLN A 74 8.00 21.57 0.33
CA GLN A 74 7.91 22.40 1.51
C GLN A 74 7.96 21.56 2.80
N ALA A 75 7.25 20.43 2.84
CA ALA A 75 7.29 19.52 3.98
C ALA A 75 8.69 18.92 4.19
N ILE A 76 9.38 18.49 3.12
CA ILE A 76 10.76 17.96 3.15
C ILE A 76 11.74 19.01 3.69
N ARG A 77 11.60 20.27 3.27
CA ARG A 77 12.41 21.39 3.79
C ARG A 77 12.14 21.62 5.27
N LYS A 78 10.87 21.67 5.69
CA LYS A 78 10.48 21.83 7.10
C LYS A 78 10.95 20.67 7.97
N ALA A 79 11.02 19.45 7.43
CA ALA A 79 11.55 18.26 8.09
C ALA A 79 13.09 18.29 8.27
N GLY A 80 13.79 19.29 7.74
CA GLY A 80 15.24 19.43 7.89
C GLY A 80 16.07 18.49 7.00
N MET A 81 15.44 17.80 6.05
CA MET A 81 16.11 16.82 5.17
C MET A 81 17.16 17.45 4.26
N LEU A 82 16.98 18.73 3.90
CA LEU A 82 17.91 19.50 3.06
C LEU A 82 18.83 20.44 3.86
N GLY A 83 19.03 20.15 5.15
CA GLY A 83 19.91 20.93 6.01
C GLY A 83 21.34 21.03 5.48
N ARG A 84 22.03 22.15 5.79
CA ARG A 84 23.41 22.39 5.35
C ARG A 84 24.35 21.30 5.87
N ARG A 85 25.23 20.80 5.01
CA ARG A 85 26.28 19.83 5.35
C ARG A 85 27.67 20.37 5.03
N SER A 86 28.68 19.84 5.70
CA SER A 86 30.10 20.16 5.44
C SER A 86 30.60 19.64 4.10
N ALA A 87 30.07 18.49 3.65
CA ALA A 87 30.50 17.83 2.42
C ALA A 87 29.95 18.46 1.13
N GLY A 88 28.96 19.34 1.23
CA GLY A 88 28.28 19.95 0.08
C GLY A 88 26.76 19.99 0.25
N PRO A 89 26.05 20.58 -0.72
CA PRO A 89 24.59 20.64 -0.68
C PRO A 89 23.95 19.25 -0.79
N THR A 90 22.86 19.03 -0.08
CA THR A 90 21.98 17.87 -0.30
C THR A 90 21.17 18.10 -1.57
N GLN A 91 21.22 17.15 -2.51
CA GLN A 91 20.39 17.15 -3.71
C GLN A 91 19.04 16.50 -3.41
N LEU A 92 17.97 17.05 -3.97
CA LEU A 92 16.62 16.49 -3.89
C LEU A 92 16.12 16.22 -5.31
N ASN A 93 15.72 14.99 -5.58
CA ASN A 93 14.93 14.66 -6.75
C ASN A 93 13.58 14.13 -6.29
N VAL A 94 12.52 14.65 -6.93
CA VAL A 94 11.18 14.11 -6.79
C VAL A 94 10.90 13.29 -8.04
N VAL A 95 10.46 12.06 -7.85
CA VAL A 95 10.08 11.12 -8.92
C VAL A 95 8.68 10.62 -8.63
N THR A 96 7.96 10.11 -9.63
CA THR A 96 6.66 9.51 -9.34
C THR A 96 6.82 8.10 -8.76
N GLU A 97 5.90 7.68 -7.89
CA GLU A 97 5.80 6.32 -7.36
C GLU A 97 5.80 5.27 -8.48
N PRO A 98 4.97 5.39 -9.53
CA PRO A 98 4.98 4.38 -10.58
C PRO A 98 6.22 4.41 -11.48
N GLU A 99 6.90 5.55 -11.68
CA GLU A 99 8.20 5.58 -12.36
C GLU A 99 9.25 4.79 -11.57
N ALA A 100 9.32 5.03 -10.25
CA ALA A 100 10.24 4.32 -9.37
C ALA A 100 9.95 2.81 -9.34
N ALA A 101 8.67 2.44 -9.30
CA ALA A 101 8.22 1.05 -9.35
C ALA A 101 8.56 0.36 -10.68
N ALA A 102 8.29 1.03 -11.81
CA ALA A 102 8.62 0.52 -13.13
C ALA A 102 10.13 0.31 -13.26
N LEU A 103 10.92 1.33 -12.92
CA LEU A 103 12.38 1.27 -13.01
C LEU A 103 12.95 0.13 -12.15
N SER A 104 12.49 0.01 -10.89
CA SER A 104 12.92 -1.08 -10.01
C SER A 104 12.59 -2.45 -10.58
N THR A 105 11.39 -2.62 -11.16
CA THR A 105 10.96 -3.90 -11.72
C THR A 105 11.74 -4.26 -12.98
N ILE A 106 11.99 -3.28 -13.86
CA ILE A 106 12.78 -3.46 -15.07
C ILE A 106 14.22 -3.84 -14.73
N LEU A 107 14.83 -3.18 -13.74
CA LEU A 107 16.19 -3.50 -13.27
C LEU A 107 16.28 -4.93 -12.69
N ASP A 108 15.28 -5.36 -11.94
CA ASP A 108 15.19 -6.74 -11.41
C ASP A 108 14.97 -7.80 -12.50
N ARG A 109 14.45 -7.41 -13.66
CA ARG A 109 14.00 -8.27 -14.76
C ARG A 109 14.70 -7.95 -16.08
N TYR A 110 15.90 -7.37 -16.00
CA TYR A 110 16.62 -6.78 -17.14
C TYR A 110 16.69 -7.71 -18.37
N ASP A 111 16.85 -9.02 -18.15
CA ASP A 111 16.96 -10.01 -19.24
C ASP A 111 15.64 -10.29 -19.98
N SER A 112 14.49 -10.00 -19.37
CA SER A 112 13.16 -10.28 -19.94
C SER A 112 12.51 -9.05 -20.58
N VAL A 113 12.96 -7.86 -20.21
CA VAL A 113 12.38 -6.60 -20.66
C VAL A 113 13.11 -6.08 -21.90
N LYS A 114 12.36 -5.67 -22.92
CA LYS A 114 12.88 -5.23 -24.21
C LYS A 114 12.32 -3.85 -24.58
N GLN A 115 13.06 -3.16 -25.44
CA GLN A 115 12.56 -1.98 -26.13
C GLN A 115 11.25 -2.32 -26.86
N GLY A 116 10.26 -1.43 -26.77
CA GLY A 116 8.91 -1.60 -27.30
C GLY A 116 7.95 -2.36 -26.39
N ASN A 117 8.41 -2.91 -25.25
CA ASN A 117 7.48 -3.45 -24.26
C ASN A 117 6.63 -2.31 -23.66
N VAL A 118 5.35 -2.62 -23.44
CA VAL A 118 4.38 -1.71 -22.86
C VAL A 118 3.86 -2.34 -21.58
N CYS A 119 4.05 -1.67 -20.45
CA CYS A 119 3.72 -2.20 -19.13
C CYS A 119 2.75 -1.27 -18.41
N VAL A 120 1.68 -1.85 -17.85
CA VAL A 120 0.79 -1.16 -16.91
C VAL A 120 1.38 -1.29 -15.52
N VAL A 121 1.77 -0.19 -14.88
CA VAL A 121 2.10 -0.18 -13.45
C VAL A 121 0.79 -0.02 -12.69
N CYS A 122 0.44 -1.01 -11.87
CA CYS A 122 -0.69 -0.99 -10.96
C CYS A 122 -0.17 -0.81 -9.53
N ASP A 123 -0.15 0.42 -9.04
CA ASP A 123 0.17 0.73 -7.65
C ASP A 123 -1.07 0.55 -6.77
N ALA A 124 -1.25 -0.67 -6.26
CA ALA A 124 -2.28 -1.02 -5.31
C ALA A 124 -1.82 -0.66 -3.88
N GLY A 125 -2.10 0.57 -3.48
CA GLY A 125 -1.74 1.12 -2.19
C GLY A 125 -2.71 0.79 -1.06
N GLY A 126 -2.52 1.49 0.07
CA GLY A 126 -3.41 1.38 1.22
C GLY A 126 -4.73 2.10 1.04
N GLY A 127 -4.75 3.24 0.36
CA GLY A 127 -5.94 4.07 0.18
C GLY A 127 -6.44 4.16 -1.25
N THR A 128 -5.51 4.27 -2.20
CA THR A 128 -5.78 4.35 -3.64
C THR A 128 -5.20 3.16 -4.36
N VAL A 129 -5.72 2.93 -5.55
CA VAL A 129 -5.04 2.15 -6.58
C VAL A 129 -4.83 3.09 -7.76
N ASP A 130 -3.58 3.30 -8.13
CA ASP A 130 -3.18 4.23 -9.19
C ASP A 130 -2.47 3.45 -10.30
N LEU A 131 -2.90 3.67 -11.54
CA LEU A 131 -2.38 3.00 -12.73
C LEU A 131 -1.78 4.00 -13.68
N ILE A 132 -0.71 3.59 -14.34
CA ILE A 132 -0.10 4.29 -15.46
C ILE A 132 0.53 3.27 -16.40
N THR A 133 0.54 3.58 -17.69
CA THR A 133 1.11 2.71 -18.70
C THR A 133 2.37 3.33 -19.27
N TYR A 134 3.46 2.58 -19.28
CA TYR A 134 4.74 3.01 -19.85
C TYR A 134 5.11 2.17 -21.07
N GLU A 135 5.62 2.81 -22.11
CA GLU A 135 6.39 2.14 -23.16
C GLU A 135 7.89 2.30 -22.88
N ILE A 136 8.64 1.22 -23.06
CA ILE A 136 10.08 1.18 -22.87
C ILE A 136 10.76 1.55 -24.19
N GLU A 137 11.30 2.76 -24.28
CA GLU A 137 11.96 3.27 -25.48
C GLU A 137 13.41 2.76 -25.62
N SER A 138 14.07 2.44 -24.51
CA SER A 138 15.45 1.94 -24.47
C SER A 138 15.70 1.21 -23.16
N ILE A 139 16.60 0.21 -23.17
CA ILE A 139 17.07 -0.52 -21.97
C ILE A 139 18.52 -0.18 -21.59
N ASP A 140 19.25 0.57 -22.43
CA ASP A 140 20.61 1.05 -22.12
C ASP A 140 20.89 2.43 -22.78
N PRO A 141 20.79 3.54 -22.03
CA PRO A 141 20.20 3.65 -20.70
C PRO A 141 18.68 3.37 -20.74
N ILE A 142 18.11 2.96 -19.61
CA ILE A 142 16.66 2.75 -19.49
C ILE A 142 15.93 4.08 -19.74
N ARG A 143 15.00 4.07 -20.69
CA ARG A 143 14.11 5.19 -20.99
C ARG A 143 12.69 4.68 -21.13
N MET A 144 11.76 5.38 -20.49
CA MET A 144 10.34 5.07 -20.52
C MET A 144 9.59 6.33 -20.89
N ARG A 145 8.54 6.19 -21.71
CA ARG A 145 7.56 7.25 -21.94
C ARG A 145 6.21 6.82 -21.42
N GLU A 146 5.45 7.76 -20.87
CA GLU A 146 4.04 7.52 -20.58
C GLU A 146 3.30 7.26 -21.91
N ALA A 147 2.71 6.08 -22.01
CA ALA A 147 2.00 5.61 -23.20
C ALA A 147 0.55 6.13 -23.23
N VAL A 148 -0.12 6.07 -22.08
CA VAL A 148 -1.47 6.58 -21.89
C VAL A 148 -1.62 7.26 -20.53
N LEU A 149 -2.57 8.19 -20.43
CA LEU A 149 -2.83 8.91 -19.19
C LEU A 149 -3.22 7.95 -18.07
N GLY A 150 -2.54 8.07 -16.93
CA GLY A 150 -2.85 7.29 -15.74
C GLY A 150 -4.29 7.49 -15.21
N LYS A 151 -4.80 6.47 -14.52
CA LYS A 151 -6.11 6.48 -13.85
C LYS A 151 -5.96 6.01 -12.41
N GLY A 152 -6.80 6.48 -11.51
CA GLY A 152 -6.72 6.06 -10.11
C GLY A 152 -8.07 6.10 -9.41
N GLU A 153 -8.27 5.17 -8.48
CA GLU A 153 -9.50 5.02 -7.73
C GLU A 153 -9.26 4.82 -6.22
N LEU A 154 -10.31 5.05 -5.43
CA LEU A 154 -10.31 4.79 -4.00
C LEU A 154 -10.77 3.34 -3.74
N CYS A 155 -9.92 2.37 -4.08
CA CYS A 155 -10.15 0.93 -3.88
C CYS A 155 -8.95 0.23 -3.21
N GLY A 156 -8.11 0.98 -2.49
CA GLY A 156 -6.93 0.43 -1.80
C GLY A 156 -7.27 -0.46 -0.58
N GLY A 157 -6.23 -1.01 0.04
CA GLY A 157 -6.35 -2.02 1.11
C GLY A 157 -7.17 -1.61 2.35
N VAL A 158 -7.42 -0.32 2.56
CA VAL A 158 -8.23 0.20 3.67
C VAL A 158 -9.69 -0.21 3.55
N PHE A 159 -10.23 -0.34 2.34
CA PHE A 159 -11.63 -0.73 2.15
C PHE A 159 -11.86 -2.20 2.46
N ILE A 160 -10.86 -3.05 2.22
CA ILE A 160 -10.83 -4.44 2.66
C ILE A 160 -10.91 -4.50 4.20
N ASN A 161 -10.22 -3.59 4.89
CA ASN A 161 -10.24 -3.49 6.35
C ASN A 161 -11.61 -3.08 6.88
N GLU A 162 -12.28 -2.15 6.23
CA GLU A 162 -13.64 -1.73 6.60
C GLU A 162 -14.64 -2.88 6.49
N VAL A 163 -14.52 -3.73 5.46
CA VAL A 163 -15.37 -4.92 5.29
C VAL A 163 -15.08 -5.96 6.37
N PHE A 164 -13.82 -6.22 6.68
CA PHE A 164 -13.45 -7.14 7.76
C PHE A 164 -13.89 -6.63 9.14
N GLU A 165 -13.71 -5.34 9.44
CA GLU A 165 -14.18 -4.71 10.68
C GLU A 165 -15.70 -4.86 10.82
N ARG A 166 -16.43 -4.65 9.72
CA ARG A 166 -17.89 -4.81 9.69
C ARG A 166 -18.29 -6.25 10.03
N LYS A 167 -17.64 -7.26 9.46
CA LYS A 167 -17.89 -8.68 9.80
C LYS A 167 -17.61 -8.95 11.28
N CYS A 168 -16.53 -8.42 11.85
CA CYS A 168 -16.22 -8.53 13.28
C CYS A 168 -17.29 -7.85 14.15
N ARG A 169 -17.73 -6.66 13.78
CA ARG A 169 -18.76 -5.89 14.48
C ARG A 169 -20.13 -6.58 14.44
N GLU A 170 -20.53 -7.10 13.29
CA GLU A 170 -21.76 -7.87 13.14
C GLU A 170 -21.70 -9.13 14.00
N ARG A 171 -20.54 -9.81 14.02
CA ARG A 171 -20.37 -11.03 14.79
C ARG A 171 -20.35 -10.82 16.30
N LEU A 172 -19.69 -9.77 16.78
CA LEU A 172 -19.52 -9.47 18.21
C LEU A 172 -20.64 -8.58 18.77
N GLY A 173 -21.41 -7.90 17.92
CA GLY A 173 -22.56 -7.10 18.31
C GLY A 173 -22.24 -6.06 19.39
N PRO A 174 -23.00 -5.99 20.49
CA PRO A 174 -22.75 -5.05 21.60
C PRO A 174 -21.34 -5.15 22.20
N THR A 175 -20.73 -6.34 22.17
CA THR A 175 -19.39 -6.54 22.72
C THR A 175 -18.33 -5.76 21.95
N TRP A 176 -18.47 -5.62 20.62
CA TRP A 176 -17.57 -4.78 19.82
C TRP A 176 -17.56 -3.32 20.28
N LYS A 177 -18.74 -2.78 20.62
CA LYS A 177 -18.87 -1.39 21.07
C LYS A 177 -18.23 -1.18 22.44
N ALA A 178 -18.30 -2.19 23.31
CA ALA A 178 -17.71 -2.16 24.65
C ALA A 178 -16.18 -2.30 24.66
N LEU A 179 -15.57 -2.84 23.59
CA LEU A 179 -14.11 -2.96 23.49
C LEU A 179 -13.44 -1.60 23.50
N ASN A 180 -12.38 -1.50 24.31
CA ASN A 180 -11.50 -0.35 24.28
C ASN A 180 -10.63 -0.35 23.00
N ARG A 181 -9.84 0.72 22.81
CA ARG A 181 -8.98 0.86 21.63
C ARG A 181 -7.93 -0.27 21.53
N GLY A 182 -7.39 -0.73 22.65
CA GLY A 182 -6.45 -1.84 22.71
C GLY A 182 -7.08 -3.13 22.20
N GLY A 183 -8.24 -3.50 22.72
CA GLY A 183 -8.93 -4.72 22.28
C GLY A 183 -9.32 -4.71 20.79
N LYS A 184 -9.73 -3.55 20.26
CA LYS A 184 -9.96 -3.41 18.81
C LYS A 184 -8.67 -3.55 17.99
N ASN A 185 -7.54 -3.08 18.50
CA ASN A 185 -6.23 -3.23 17.83
C ASN A 185 -5.76 -4.69 17.80
N GLU A 186 -6.00 -5.50 18.85
CA GLU A 186 -5.68 -6.94 18.84
C GLU A 186 -6.37 -7.68 17.67
N ILE A 187 -7.61 -7.28 17.35
CA ILE A 187 -8.33 -7.82 16.18
C ILE A 187 -7.82 -7.19 14.88
N MET A 188 -7.93 -5.87 14.75
CA MET A 188 -7.77 -5.18 13.46
C MET A 188 -6.30 -5.02 13.04
N LYS A 189 -5.36 -4.93 13.98
CA LYS A 189 -3.95 -4.79 13.65
C LYS A 189 -3.22 -6.13 13.73
N GLU A 190 -3.25 -6.75 14.90
CA GLU A 190 -2.41 -7.93 15.16
C GLU A 190 -2.91 -9.14 14.37
N SER A 191 -4.22 -9.44 14.44
CA SER A 191 -4.78 -10.58 13.71
C SER A 191 -4.99 -10.30 12.22
N TRP A 192 -5.40 -9.07 11.87
CA TRP A 192 -5.78 -8.72 10.51
C TRP A 192 -4.65 -8.09 9.69
N GLU A 193 -4.26 -6.83 9.95
CA GLU A 193 -3.22 -6.13 9.14
C GLU A 193 -1.88 -6.84 9.13
N TYR A 194 -1.45 -7.44 10.24
CA TYR A 194 -0.10 -8.00 10.39
C TYR A 194 -0.04 -9.52 10.18
N ALA A 195 -1.18 -10.18 10.01
CA ALA A 195 -1.24 -11.62 9.83
C ALA A 195 -2.15 -12.01 8.66
N ILE A 196 -3.47 -12.07 8.86
CA ILE A 196 -4.40 -12.69 7.89
C ILE A 196 -4.32 -11.99 6.52
N LYS A 197 -4.52 -10.67 6.47
CA LYS A 197 -4.63 -9.91 5.22
C LYS A 197 -3.37 -10.00 4.32
N PRO A 198 -2.14 -9.72 4.79
CA PRO A 198 -0.96 -9.72 3.93
C PRO A 198 -0.54 -11.11 3.44
N GLN A 199 -0.92 -12.18 4.14
CA GLN A 199 -0.52 -13.55 3.82
C GLN A 199 -1.67 -14.41 3.26
N PHE A 200 -2.86 -13.82 3.07
CA PHE A 200 -4.05 -14.56 2.69
C PHE A 200 -3.83 -15.31 1.37
N LYS A 201 -4.16 -16.59 1.38
CA LYS A 201 -4.17 -17.50 0.23
C LYS A 201 -5.41 -18.39 0.33
N THR A 202 -5.99 -18.73 -0.81
CA THR A 202 -7.15 -19.62 -0.87
C THR A 202 -6.81 -21.02 -0.32
N GLY A 203 -7.82 -21.74 0.16
CA GLY A 203 -7.67 -23.11 0.67
C GLY A 203 -7.40 -23.27 2.17
N ASN A 204 -7.36 -22.21 2.98
CA ASN A 204 -7.21 -22.33 4.44
C ASN A 204 -8.24 -21.47 5.21
N PRO A 205 -8.87 -22.00 6.28
CA PRO A 205 -9.71 -21.20 7.16
C PRO A 205 -8.89 -20.38 8.16
N ASP A 206 -9.30 -19.14 8.39
CA ASP A 206 -8.62 -18.20 9.29
C ASP A 206 -9.32 -18.06 10.65
N LYS A 207 -8.52 -17.72 11.67
CA LYS A 207 -9.01 -17.61 13.05
C LYS A 207 -8.50 -16.33 13.68
N VAL A 208 -9.42 -15.59 14.29
CA VAL A 208 -9.12 -14.35 15.01
C VAL A 208 -9.32 -14.59 16.50
N THR A 209 -8.29 -14.31 17.28
CA THR A 209 -8.39 -14.46 18.74
C THR A 209 -9.20 -13.31 19.31
N LEU A 210 -10.14 -13.61 20.22
CA LEU A 210 -10.86 -12.56 20.92
C LEU A 210 -9.90 -11.77 21.83
N PRO A 211 -10.08 -10.45 21.97
CA PRO A 211 -9.20 -9.62 22.78
C PRO A 211 -9.03 -10.11 24.21
N ASN A 212 -7.85 -9.88 24.79
CA ASN A 212 -7.54 -10.26 26.16
C ASN A 212 -8.51 -9.63 27.18
N GLU A 213 -8.98 -8.41 26.93
CA GLU A 213 -10.05 -7.74 27.70
C GLU A 213 -11.32 -8.58 27.83
N MET A 214 -11.66 -9.38 26.81
CA MET A 214 -12.82 -10.26 26.85
C MET A 214 -12.55 -11.54 27.64
N ILE A 215 -11.35 -12.10 27.51
CA ILE A 215 -11.00 -13.43 28.02
C ILE A 215 -10.57 -13.39 29.50
N SER A 216 -9.90 -12.32 29.93
CA SER A 216 -9.13 -12.25 31.18
C SER A 216 -9.91 -12.49 32.48
N ASN A 217 -11.24 -12.44 32.48
CA ASN A 217 -12.05 -12.56 33.70
C ASN A 217 -13.30 -13.46 33.58
N LYS A 218 -13.38 -14.32 32.55
CA LYS A 218 -14.57 -15.18 32.31
C LYS A 218 -14.19 -16.60 31.88
N PRO A 219 -14.96 -17.64 32.28
CA PRO A 219 -14.68 -19.02 31.87
C PRO A 219 -14.73 -19.16 30.34
N LYS A 220 -13.78 -19.92 29.75
CA LYS A 220 -13.66 -20.11 28.29
C LYS A 220 -14.95 -20.59 27.61
N GLN A 221 -15.83 -21.28 28.35
CA GLN A 221 -17.15 -21.74 27.91
C GLN A 221 -18.12 -20.59 27.58
N ARG A 222 -17.94 -19.39 28.15
CA ARG A 222 -18.73 -18.19 27.83
C ARG A 222 -18.42 -17.60 26.45
N PHE A 223 -17.34 -18.05 25.80
CA PHE A 223 -16.96 -17.66 24.45
C PHE A 223 -16.94 -18.90 23.53
N HIS A 224 -18.07 -19.62 23.59
CA HIS A 224 -18.44 -20.65 22.64
C HIS A 224 -19.85 -20.33 22.16
N ASP A 225 -19.97 -19.89 20.92
CA ASP A 225 -21.24 -19.57 20.28
C ASP A 225 -21.20 -20.06 18.84
N THR A 226 -21.89 -21.17 18.61
CA THR A 226 -22.07 -21.81 17.30
C THR A 226 -23.46 -21.57 16.74
N THR A 227 -24.26 -20.71 17.37
CA THR A 227 -25.62 -20.39 16.91
C THR A 227 -25.61 -19.40 15.75
N LYS A 228 -24.48 -18.70 15.56
CA LYS A 228 -24.26 -17.69 14.53
C LYS A 228 -22.90 -17.86 13.88
N GLU A 229 -22.85 -17.66 12.57
CA GLU A 229 -21.60 -17.59 11.81
C GLU A 229 -21.06 -16.14 11.76
N PRO A 230 -19.72 -15.95 11.70
CA PRO A 230 -18.67 -16.97 11.83
C PRO A 230 -18.60 -17.56 13.25
N PHE A 231 -18.40 -18.88 13.43
CA PHE A 231 -18.51 -19.48 14.76
C PHE A 231 -17.50 -18.92 15.76
N ILE A 232 -17.90 -18.77 17.02
CA ILE A 232 -16.95 -18.50 18.11
C ILE A 232 -16.72 -19.81 18.87
N LYS A 233 -15.49 -20.31 18.88
CA LYS A 233 -15.11 -21.50 19.65
C LYS A 233 -13.79 -21.27 20.35
N ARG A 234 -13.76 -21.56 21.66
CA ARG A 234 -12.55 -21.47 22.50
C ARG A 234 -11.94 -20.06 22.49
N GLY A 235 -12.78 -19.02 22.51
CA GLY A 235 -12.32 -17.63 22.50
C GLY A 235 -11.72 -17.15 21.18
N LYS A 236 -12.04 -17.81 20.06
CA LYS A 236 -11.63 -17.40 18.71
C LYS A 236 -12.84 -17.32 17.79
N ILE A 237 -12.88 -16.33 16.92
CA ILE A 237 -13.80 -16.25 15.79
C ILE A 237 -13.20 -17.09 14.65
N HIS A 238 -13.94 -18.07 14.15
CA HIS A 238 -13.52 -18.97 13.07
C HIS A 238 -14.18 -18.50 11.78
N PHE A 239 -13.41 -17.77 10.99
CA PHE A 239 -13.84 -17.30 9.67
C PHE A 239 -13.69 -18.44 8.66
N LYS A 240 -14.72 -18.66 7.85
CA LYS A 240 -14.60 -19.50 6.66
C LYS A 240 -13.74 -18.78 5.63
N GLU A 241 -13.15 -19.53 4.72
CA GLU A 241 -12.45 -18.96 3.57
C GLU A 241 -13.35 -17.98 2.81
N ALA A 242 -14.63 -18.31 2.61
CA ALA A 242 -15.61 -17.44 1.96
C ALA A 242 -15.78 -16.10 2.69
N ASP A 243 -15.72 -16.09 4.02
CA ASP A 243 -15.84 -14.85 4.80
C ASP A 243 -14.66 -13.91 4.54
N ILE A 244 -13.45 -14.47 4.41
CA ILE A 244 -12.24 -13.69 4.15
C ILE A 244 -12.19 -13.27 2.68
N LYS A 245 -12.48 -14.17 1.74
CA LYS A 245 -12.56 -13.86 0.30
C LYS A 245 -13.48 -12.68 0.02
N GLU A 246 -14.68 -12.66 0.61
CA GLU A 246 -15.65 -11.57 0.41
C GLU A 246 -15.11 -10.20 0.85
N THR A 247 -14.10 -10.15 1.73
CA THR A 247 -13.46 -8.86 2.09
C THR A 247 -12.66 -8.25 0.94
N PHE A 248 -12.19 -9.07 -0.01
CA PHE A 248 -11.33 -8.65 -1.12
C PHE A 248 -12.11 -8.53 -2.43
N THR A 249 -13.01 -9.48 -2.73
CA THR A 249 -13.52 -9.72 -4.09
C THR A 249 -14.09 -8.48 -4.78
N ARG A 250 -14.95 -7.71 -4.10
CA ARG A 250 -15.51 -6.48 -4.67
C ARG A 250 -14.43 -5.50 -5.15
N PHE A 251 -13.33 -5.40 -4.42
CA PHE A 251 -12.25 -4.46 -4.75
C PHE A 251 -11.34 -5.00 -5.84
N PHE A 252 -11.27 -6.32 -5.99
CA PHE A 252 -10.52 -6.92 -7.09
C PHE A 252 -11.21 -6.66 -8.42
N ASP A 253 -12.55 -6.71 -8.45
CA ASP A 253 -13.34 -6.33 -9.63
C ASP A 253 -13.04 -4.86 -10.03
N ASP A 254 -13.08 -3.92 -9.06
CA ASP A 254 -12.76 -2.51 -9.30
C ASP A 254 -11.31 -2.33 -9.87
N ILE A 255 -10.34 -3.11 -9.38
CA ILE A 255 -8.95 -3.07 -9.86
C ILE A 255 -8.83 -3.64 -11.28
N VAL A 256 -9.50 -4.76 -11.56
CA VAL A 256 -9.49 -5.39 -12.88
C VAL A 256 -10.13 -4.47 -13.93
N GLU A 257 -11.25 -3.83 -13.60
CA GLU A 257 -11.88 -2.83 -14.48
C GLU A 257 -10.92 -1.66 -14.78
N LEU A 258 -10.17 -1.21 -13.78
CA LEU A 258 -9.20 -0.13 -13.93
C LEU A 258 -8.03 -0.54 -14.84
N ILE A 259 -7.53 -1.77 -14.70
CA ILE A 259 -6.46 -2.36 -15.54
C ILE A 259 -6.96 -2.51 -16.98
N ASN A 260 -8.12 -3.14 -17.19
CA ASN A 260 -8.72 -3.30 -18.53
C ASN A 260 -8.88 -1.96 -19.22
N SER A 261 -9.33 -0.93 -18.49
CA SER A 261 -9.48 0.40 -19.06
C SER A 261 -8.14 1.04 -19.48
N GLN A 262 -7.00 0.69 -18.86
CA GLN A 262 -5.68 1.11 -19.31
C GLN A 262 -5.24 0.33 -20.56
N ILE A 263 -5.48 -0.98 -20.59
CA ILE A 263 -5.18 -1.86 -21.74
C ILE A 263 -5.94 -1.38 -22.97
N GLU A 264 -7.26 -1.22 -22.88
CA GLU A 264 -8.11 -0.72 -23.98
C GLU A 264 -7.66 0.65 -24.50
N THR A 265 -7.22 1.54 -23.61
CA THR A 265 -6.72 2.86 -24.00
C THR A 265 -5.38 2.76 -24.73
N ALA A 266 -4.51 1.84 -24.32
CA ALA A 266 -3.24 1.58 -25.00
C ALA A 266 -3.48 0.99 -26.40
N GLU A 267 -4.41 0.04 -26.52
CA GLU A 267 -4.79 -0.57 -27.80
C GLU A 267 -5.37 0.45 -28.77
N TYR A 268 -6.20 1.39 -28.29
CA TYR A 268 -6.70 2.51 -29.10
C TYR A 268 -5.57 3.43 -29.63
N CYS A 269 -4.42 3.42 -28.97
CA CYS A 269 -3.21 4.13 -29.38
C CYS A 269 -2.23 3.24 -30.19
N ASP A 270 -2.70 2.11 -30.73
CA ASP A 270 -1.91 1.12 -31.47
C ASP A 270 -0.74 0.50 -30.65
N LEU A 271 -0.91 0.42 -29.32
CA LEU A 271 0.06 -0.18 -28.40
C LEU A 271 -0.50 -1.47 -27.79
N GLN A 272 0.29 -2.53 -27.79
CA GLN A 272 -0.06 -3.79 -27.14
C GLN A 272 0.60 -3.87 -25.77
N VAL A 273 -0.20 -3.94 -24.70
CA VAL A 273 0.30 -4.19 -23.35
C VAL A 273 0.91 -5.59 -23.30
N THR A 274 2.14 -5.67 -22.79
CA THR A 274 2.90 -6.92 -22.64
C THR A 274 3.08 -7.34 -21.18
N GLY A 275 2.78 -6.46 -20.22
CA GLY A 275 2.89 -6.80 -18.81
C GLY A 275 2.16 -5.86 -17.87
N ILE A 276 1.86 -6.38 -16.67
CA ILE A 276 1.29 -5.65 -15.55
C ILE A 276 2.30 -5.70 -14.39
N ILE A 277 2.82 -4.56 -13.99
CA ILE A 277 3.73 -4.42 -12.84
C ILE A 277 2.88 -4.06 -11.62
N HIS A 278 2.68 -5.02 -10.73
CA HIS A 278 1.83 -4.91 -9.56
C HIS A 278 2.64 -4.53 -8.32
N VAL A 279 2.44 -3.33 -7.78
CA VAL A 279 3.19 -2.74 -6.64
C VAL A 279 2.27 -2.15 -5.58
N GLY A 280 2.86 -1.70 -4.48
CA GLY A 280 2.15 -1.10 -3.35
C GLY A 280 1.86 -2.08 -2.20
N GLY A 281 1.31 -1.55 -1.11
CA GLY A 281 1.04 -2.34 0.10
C GLY A 281 -0.02 -3.43 -0.10
N LEU A 282 -1.08 -3.15 -0.85
CA LEU A 282 -2.01 -4.18 -1.34
C LEU A 282 -1.41 -4.94 -2.53
N GLY A 283 -0.55 -4.29 -3.30
CA GLY A 283 0.32 -4.88 -4.33
C GLY A 283 1.06 -6.13 -3.89
N GLY A 284 1.53 -6.15 -2.65
CA GLY A 284 2.21 -7.30 -2.04
C GLY A 284 1.29 -8.49 -1.70
N SER A 285 -0.02 -8.38 -1.89
CA SER A 285 -0.98 -9.44 -1.56
C SER A 285 -0.82 -10.64 -2.50
N PRO A 286 -0.53 -11.86 -1.97
CA PRO A 286 -0.50 -13.06 -2.79
C PRO A 286 -1.86 -13.37 -3.41
N TYR A 287 -2.96 -13.01 -2.73
CA TYR A 287 -4.29 -13.26 -3.25
C TYR A 287 -4.62 -12.38 -4.45
N LEU A 288 -4.27 -11.09 -4.40
CA LEU A 288 -4.46 -10.20 -5.54
C LEU A 288 -3.56 -10.60 -6.70
N TYR A 289 -2.29 -10.94 -6.44
CA TYR A 289 -1.37 -11.43 -7.47
C TYR A 289 -1.93 -12.65 -8.21
N ASN A 290 -2.34 -13.69 -7.46
CA ASN A 290 -2.92 -14.90 -8.06
C ASN A 290 -4.21 -14.59 -8.83
N HIS A 291 -5.05 -13.70 -8.31
CA HIS A 291 -6.28 -13.30 -9.01
C HIS A 291 -5.99 -12.61 -10.34
N LEU A 292 -5.03 -11.68 -10.37
CA LEU A 292 -4.62 -11.04 -11.63
C LEU A 292 -4.00 -12.05 -12.61
N GLN A 293 -3.23 -13.03 -12.12
CA GLN A 293 -2.72 -14.12 -12.97
C GLN A 293 -3.83 -15.01 -13.55
N GLU A 294 -4.93 -15.21 -12.82
CA GLU A 294 -6.09 -15.97 -13.31
C GLU A 294 -6.94 -15.17 -14.32
N VAL A 295 -6.93 -13.83 -14.22
CA VAL A 295 -7.70 -12.94 -15.10
C VAL A 295 -6.97 -12.61 -16.41
N PHE A 296 -5.65 -12.41 -16.36
CA PHE A 296 -4.82 -12.05 -17.53
C PHE A 296 -3.96 -13.17 -18.17
N PRO A 297 -4.23 -14.49 -18.02
CA PRO A 297 -3.32 -15.53 -18.48
C PRO A 297 -3.32 -15.75 -20.01
N GLU A 298 -4.35 -15.28 -20.72
CA GLU A 298 -4.56 -15.61 -22.16
C GLU A 298 -4.28 -14.47 -23.14
N ASP A 299 -4.02 -13.23 -22.67
CA ASP A 299 -3.79 -12.07 -23.54
C ASP A 299 -2.31 -11.82 -23.88
N GLY A 300 -1.40 -12.71 -23.44
CA GLY A 300 0.05 -12.50 -23.59
C GLY A 300 0.61 -11.41 -22.68
N ILE A 301 -0.09 -11.11 -21.57
CA ILE A 301 0.27 -10.09 -20.59
C ILE A 301 0.89 -10.75 -19.36
N ASP A 302 2.17 -10.50 -19.11
CA ASP A 302 2.86 -11.02 -17.93
C ASP A 302 2.53 -10.21 -16.66
N VAL A 303 2.01 -10.86 -15.62
CA VAL A 303 1.81 -10.23 -14.30
C VAL A 303 3.09 -10.34 -13.48
N LEU A 304 3.73 -9.20 -13.26
CA LEU A 304 4.99 -9.03 -12.54
C LEU A 304 4.73 -8.45 -11.15
N GLN A 305 5.33 -9.05 -10.12
CA GLN A 305 5.38 -8.48 -8.77
C GLN A 305 6.87 -8.33 -8.40
N PRO A 306 7.37 -7.11 -8.15
CA PRO A 306 8.76 -6.93 -7.72
C PRO A 306 8.96 -7.59 -6.36
N ASN A 307 10.16 -8.11 -6.12
CA ASN A 307 10.52 -8.70 -4.83
C ASN A 307 10.71 -7.56 -3.82
N GLY A 308 9.62 -7.10 -3.20
CA GLY A 308 9.57 -5.95 -2.29
C GLY A 308 10.33 -6.09 -0.96
N MET A 309 11.33 -6.97 -0.88
CA MET A 309 12.16 -7.20 0.32
C MET A 309 13.65 -7.42 0.01
N LYS A 310 14.16 -7.00 -1.15
CA LYS A 310 15.62 -6.93 -1.30
C LYS A 310 16.12 -5.61 -0.70
N PRO A 311 17.08 -5.67 0.24
CA PRO A 311 17.56 -4.51 0.99
C PRO A 311 18.19 -3.44 0.12
#